data_AF-A0A4Q2Z3F4-F1
#
_entry.id   AF-A0A4Q2Z3F4-F1
#
_cell.length_a   1.000
_cell.length_b   1.000
_cell.length_c   1.000
_cell.angle_alpha   90.00
_cell.angle_beta   90.00
_cell.angle_gamma   90.00
#
_symmetry.space_group_name_H-M   'P 1'
#
loop_
_entity.id
_entity.type
_entity.pdbx_description
1 polymer ?
#
loop_
_entity_poly.entity_id
_entity_poly.type
_entity_poly.pdbx_seq_one_letter_code
_entity_poly.pdbx_strand_id
1 'polypeptide(L)'
;PPTGCLVIPGRIGTHELPQIEKLFAGRRITWLIEEKSKLDPTTQANLERSGAAAAFADDDDAHAMGQELSGALENGGIIIYIPGRAVSRKAIPCTIPGKTLKTLCSFGLPVLPVMIDYPRDAALSIERTSSMPQAVIGIGTLLSPKEASPATYRERLLELVEESFSRRPLLKSSLGVALLQGLKKHSRNKVHDGSDDSSIGFDRILGAALVFSKYLKESTDNPRIGIILPPGKAGLIANLAAVFAGKTPVNFNFTAGHEAVRSAMRQAKLDRYITADPFVRKLASFPWPPNRDMIFIERALPALKKKVITWTILGKLLPSSVIATLFGIGKKRGNDECILLFTSGSSGEPKGVPLTHRNVLGNVCQFGTRLDLVPGSSAILGSLPLFHSFGCTVTLWYPVIEGLDLVTYPNPLETKRLAELISQKGVNVLLATPTFLRGYMKRVEPEQLRSLQLVVT
;
A
#
# COMPACT_ATOMS: atom_id res chain seq x y z
N PRO A 1 -13.24 30.16 -7.03
CA PRO A 1 -14.15 30.55 -8.15
C PRO A 1 -14.63 31.99 -7.95
N PRO A 2 -14.82 32.79 -9.01
CA PRO A 2 -15.29 34.18 -8.89
C PRO A 2 -16.79 34.28 -8.55
N THR A 3 -17.58 33.26 -8.87
CA THR A 3 -19.02 33.19 -8.61
C THR A 3 -19.33 32.51 -7.28
N GLY A 4 -20.57 32.69 -6.79
CA GLY A 4 -21.09 31.97 -5.64
C GLY A 4 -21.25 30.47 -5.92
N CYS A 5 -20.98 29.65 -4.91
CA CYS A 5 -21.07 28.20 -5.02
C CYS A 5 -21.26 27.52 -3.66
N LEU A 6 -21.78 26.30 -3.69
CA LEU A 6 -21.79 25.35 -2.59
C LEU A 6 -20.44 24.61 -2.53
N VAL A 7 -19.65 24.91 -1.52
CA VAL A 7 -18.38 24.23 -1.22
C VAL A 7 -18.68 22.97 -0.45
N ILE A 8 -18.24 21.83 -0.98
CA ILE A 8 -18.39 20.52 -0.34
C ILE A 8 -17.00 19.93 -0.10
N PRO A 9 -16.48 20.00 1.14
CA PRO A 9 -15.30 19.27 1.56
C PRO A 9 -15.61 17.78 1.67
N GLY A 10 -14.77 16.90 1.10
CA GLY A 10 -14.96 15.45 1.24
C GLY A 10 -14.93 14.96 2.70
N ARG A 11 -14.15 15.66 3.53
CA ARG A 11 -14.10 15.55 4.99
C ARG A 11 -13.58 16.87 5.54
N ILE A 12 -13.82 17.15 6.82
CA ILE A 12 -13.25 18.33 7.48
C ILE A 12 -13.02 18.06 8.97
N GLY A 13 -11.86 18.46 9.46
CA GLY A 13 -11.53 18.47 10.88
C GLY A 13 -11.69 19.87 11.48
N THR A 14 -11.74 19.94 12.81
CA THR A 14 -11.84 21.20 13.57
C THR A 14 -10.70 22.16 13.27
N HIS A 15 -9.51 21.64 13.01
CA HIS A 15 -8.30 22.44 12.75
C HIS A 15 -8.25 23.08 11.36
N GLU A 16 -9.00 22.52 10.39
CA GLU A 16 -9.01 23.02 9.01
C GLU A 16 -10.09 24.07 8.76
N LEU A 17 -11.09 24.18 9.64
CA LEU A 17 -12.18 25.17 9.52
C LEU A 17 -11.66 26.60 9.33
N PRO A 18 -10.74 27.14 10.17
CA PRO A 18 -10.23 28.51 9.98
C PRO A 18 -9.44 28.67 8.69
N GLN A 19 -8.80 27.61 8.20
CA GLN A 19 -8.05 27.64 6.94
C GLN A 19 -9.00 27.72 5.74
N ILE A 20 -10.12 26.97 5.79
CA ILE A 20 -11.17 27.02 4.78
C ILE A 20 -11.88 28.38 4.78
N GLU A 21 -12.20 28.94 5.94
CA GLU A 21 -12.73 30.31 6.04
C GLU A 21 -11.79 31.32 5.36
N LYS A 22 -10.49 31.20 5.65
CA LYS A 22 -9.47 32.08 5.07
C LYS A 22 -9.37 31.97 3.54
N LEU A 23 -9.61 30.79 2.96
CA LEU A 23 -9.63 30.62 1.49
C LEU A 23 -10.73 31.43 0.81
N PHE A 24 -11.82 31.72 1.52
CA PHE A 24 -12.96 32.50 1.03
C PHE A 24 -13.10 33.85 1.76
N ALA A 25 -12.03 34.33 2.39
CA ALA A 25 -12.02 35.60 3.09
C ALA A 25 -12.47 36.76 2.17
N GLY A 26 -13.26 37.68 2.72
CA GLY A 26 -13.85 38.79 1.97
C GLY A 26 -15.17 38.45 1.27
N ARG A 27 -15.67 37.21 1.39
CA ARG A 27 -16.98 36.78 0.88
C ARG A 27 -17.92 36.50 2.05
N ARG A 28 -19.24 36.65 1.83
CA ARG A 28 -20.25 36.21 2.81
C ARG A 28 -20.24 34.68 2.87
N ILE A 29 -20.03 34.12 4.05
CA ILE A 29 -20.02 32.67 4.29
C ILE A 29 -21.30 32.27 5.03
N THR A 30 -21.97 31.25 4.50
CA THR A 30 -23.09 30.55 5.15
C THR A 30 -22.66 29.12 5.40
N TRP A 31 -22.78 28.66 6.64
CA TRP A 31 -22.49 27.28 7.01
C TRP A 31 -23.71 26.40 6.73
N LEU A 32 -23.50 25.20 6.22
CA LEU A 32 -24.57 24.24 5.97
C LEU A 32 -24.29 22.94 6.71
N ILE A 33 -25.27 22.44 7.46
CA ILE A 33 -25.20 21.19 8.21
C ILE A 33 -26.38 20.28 7.87
N GLU A 34 -26.20 18.97 7.98
CA GLU A 34 -27.32 18.02 7.94
C GLU A 34 -27.85 17.85 9.37
N GLU A 35 -29.17 17.93 9.57
CA GLU A 35 -29.80 18.02 10.91
C GLU A 35 -29.47 16.84 11.83
N LYS A 36 -29.36 15.63 11.28
CA LYS A 36 -29.08 14.41 12.05
C LYS A 36 -27.59 14.17 12.22
N SER A 37 -26.73 15.01 11.64
CA SER A 37 -25.30 14.86 11.69
C SER A 37 -24.72 15.22 13.06
N LYS A 38 -23.82 14.39 13.58
CA LYS A 38 -23.11 14.66 14.83
C LYS A 38 -21.83 15.43 14.55
N LEU A 39 -21.76 16.67 15.01
CA LEU A 39 -20.55 17.49 14.89
C LEU A 39 -19.59 17.27 16.05
N ASP A 40 -18.33 17.64 15.84
CA ASP A 40 -17.39 17.79 16.95
C ASP A 40 -17.82 18.96 17.85
N PRO A 41 -17.74 18.86 19.19
CA PRO A 41 -18.14 19.94 20.09
C PRO A 41 -17.45 21.29 19.80
N THR A 42 -16.19 21.26 19.37
CA THR A 42 -15.44 22.48 19.02
C THR A 42 -15.96 23.07 17.72
N THR A 43 -16.29 22.24 16.72
CA THR A 43 -16.93 22.68 15.47
C THR A 43 -18.29 23.30 15.76
N GLN A 44 -19.10 22.65 16.59
CA GLN A 44 -20.44 23.14 16.95
C GLN A 44 -20.36 24.51 17.63
N ALA A 45 -19.51 24.67 18.64
CA ALA A 45 -19.32 25.96 19.32
C ALA A 45 -18.85 27.08 18.37
N ASN A 46 -17.98 26.75 17.40
CA ASN A 46 -17.55 27.71 16.38
C ASN A 46 -18.69 28.15 15.45
N LEU A 47 -19.54 27.20 15.03
CA LEU A 47 -20.70 27.49 14.19
C LEU A 47 -21.73 28.36 14.92
N GLU A 48 -22.04 28.04 16.18
CA GLU A 48 -22.97 28.81 17.03
C GLU A 48 -22.48 30.26 17.20
N ARG A 49 -21.17 30.46 17.40
CA ARG A 49 -20.56 31.80 17.48
C ARG A 49 -20.63 32.58 16.15
N SER A 50 -20.59 31.89 15.02
CA SER A 50 -20.58 32.53 13.69
C SER A 50 -21.94 33.07 13.24
N GLY A 51 -23.04 32.60 13.85
CA GLY A 51 -24.40 33.14 13.67
C GLY A 51 -25.05 32.94 12.29
N ALA A 52 -24.39 32.27 11.34
CA ALA A 52 -24.85 32.11 9.95
C ALA A 52 -24.86 30.63 9.51
N ALA A 53 -25.70 29.80 10.13
CA ALA A 53 -25.87 28.40 9.78
C ALA A 53 -27.27 28.12 9.20
N ALA A 54 -27.32 27.41 8.08
CA ALA A 54 -28.50 26.76 7.53
C ALA A 54 -28.42 25.25 7.79
N ALA A 55 -29.57 24.58 7.86
CA ALA A 55 -29.67 23.14 8.04
C ALA A 55 -30.60 22.53 7.00
N PHE A 56 -30.40 21.25 6.70
CA PHE A 56 -31.29 20.45 5.86
C PHE A 56 -31.38 19.03 6.39
N ALA A 57 -32.45 18.32 6.08
CA ALA A 57 -32.57 16.89 6.28
C ALA A 57 -32.40 16.13 4.97
N ASP A 58 -31.81 14.93 5.02
CA ASP A 58 -31.62 14.06 3.86
C ASP A 58 -32.94 13.69 3.12
N ASP A 59 -34.08 13.80 3.80
CA ASP A 59 -35.43 13.46 3.30
C ASP A 59 -36.19 14.69 2.76
N ASP A 60 -35.60 15.88 2.81
CA ASP A 60 -36.20 17.11 2.30
C ASP A 60 -36.29 17.12 0.77
N ASP A 61 -37.18 17.97 0.24
CA ASP A 61 -37.16 18.33 -1.18
C ASP A 61 -35.89 19.12 -1.47
N ALA A 62 -34.88 18.42 -1.99
CA ALA A 62 -33.59 18.98 -2.33
C ALA A 62 -33.70 20.19 -3.29
N HIS A 63 -34.67 20.22 -4.19
CA HIS A 63 -34.82 21.34 -5.12
C HIS A 63 -35.35 22.58 -4.40
N ALA A 64 -36.33 22.40 -3.51
CA ALA A 64 -36.85 23.50 -2.68
C ALA A 64 -35.77 24.07 -1.76
N MET A 65 -35.00 23.20 -1.10
CA MET A 65 -33.85 23.61 -0.27
C MET A 65 -32.79 24.37 -1.08
N GLY A 66 -32.50 23.91 -2.29
CA GLY A 66 -31.60 24.60 -3.22
C GLY A 66 -32.08 26.00 -3.60
N GLN A 67 -33.38 26.18 -3.84
CA GLN A 67 -33.98 27.49 -4.12
C GLN A 67 -33.82 28.45 -2.93
N GLU A 68 -34.10 27.98 -1.71
CA GLU A 68 -33.91 28.76 -0.48
C GLU A 68 -32.46 29.20 -0.28
N LEU A 69 -31.53 28.28 -0.51
CA LEU A 69 -30.09 28.53 -0.36
C LEU A 69 -29.50 29.43 -1.47
N SER A 70 -30.17 29.57 -2.62
CA SER A 70 -29.64 30.32 -3.77
C SER A 70 -29.32 31.78 -3.43
N GLY A 71 -30.15 32.43 -2.59
CA GLY A 71 -29.94 33.79 -2.14
C GLY A 71 -28.64 33.97 -1.33
N ALA A 72 -28.14 32.90 -0.68
CA ALA A 72 -26.86 32.92 0.03
C ALA A 72 -25.66 33.05 -0.92
N LEU A 73 -25.80 32.67 -2.20
CA LEU A 73 -24.74 32.69 -3.22
C LEU A 73 -24.63 34.01 -3.99
N GLU A 74 -25.59 34.91 -3.86
CA GLU A 74 -25.57 36.23 -4.50
C GLU A 74 -24.32 37.05 -4.12
N ASN A 75 -23.90 37.95 -5.03
CA ASN A 75 -22.70 38.78 -4.88
C ASN A 75 -21.42 37.97 -4.53
N GLY A 76 -21.37 36.72 -5.02
CA GLY A 76 -20.28 35.82 -4.69
C GLY A 76 -20.33 35.32 -3.24
N GLY A 77 -21.49 35.16 -2.62
CA GLY A 77 -21.57 34.42 -1.35
C GLY A 77 -21.15 32.95 -1.51
N ILE A 78 -20.75 32.33 -0.40
CA ILE A 78 -20.31 30.93 -0.34
C ILE A 78 -21.12 30.20 0.70
N ILE A 79 -21.63 29.02 0.33
CA ILE A 79 -22.15 28.05 1.29
C ILE A 79 -21.07 27.00 1.52
N ILE A 80 -20.76 26.68 2.77
CA ILE A 80 -19.79 25.63 3.11
C ILE A 80 -20.51 24.53 3.87
N TYR A 81 -20.59 23.34 3.27
CA TYR A 81 -21.09 22.16 3.95
C TYR A 81 -20.07 21.65 4.98
N ILE A 82 -20.54 21.35 6.19
CA ILE A 82 -19.74 20.72 7.25
C ILE A 82 -20.18 19.26 7.40
N PRO A 83 -19.38 18.30 6.92
CA PRO A 83 -19.62 16.88 7.16
C PRO A 83 -19.71 16.54 8.64
N GLY A 84 -20.71 15.73 9.01
CA GLY A 84 -20.78 15.10 10.33
C GLY A 84 -19.66 14.09 10.57
N ARG A 85 -19.46 13.74 11.84
CA ARG A 85 -18.58 12.63 12.22
C ARG A 85 -19.09 11.32 11.63
N ALA A 86 -18.22 10.62 10.91
CA ALA A 86 -18.46 9.30 10.39
C ALA A 86 -17.33 8.34 10.79
N VAL A 87 -17.70 7.10 11.14
CA VAL A 87 -16.72 6.02 11.32
C VAL A 87 -16.16 5.68 9.95
N SER A 88 -14.87 5.93 9.75
CA SER A 88 -14.19 5.73 8.48
C SER A 88 -12.80 5.16 8.71
N ARG A 89 -12.26 4.45 7.71
CA ARG A 89 -10.85 4.06 7.70
C ARG A 89 -9.98 5.29 7.46
N LYS A 90 -8.73 5.22 7.90
CA LYS A 90 -7.71 6.24 7.65
C LYS A 90 -7.56 6.52 6.15
N ALA A 91 -7.20 7.76 5.82
CA ALA A 91 -6.96 8.22 4.47
C ALA A 91 -8.15 8.03 3.49
N ILE A 92 -9.38 7.89 3.99
CA ILE A 92 -10.57 7.96 3.14
C ILE A 92 -10.79 9.43 2.74
N PRO A 93 -10.89 9.74 1.43
CA PRO A 93 -10.99 11.13 0.97
C PRO A 93 -12.38 11.73 1.14
N CYS A 94 -13.43 10.91 1.23
CA CYS A 94 -14.80 11.35 1.42
C CYS A 94 -15.48 10.56 2.54
N THR A 95 -15.87 11.25 3.62
CA THR A 95 -16.60 10.67 4.75
C THR A 95 -18.10 10.98 4.71
N ILE A 96 -18.56 11.73 3.70
CA ILE A 96 -19.97 12.07 3.51
C ILE A 96 -20.74 10.80 3.13
N PRO A 97 -21.83 10.45 3.85
CA PRO A 97 -22.72 9.36 3.46
C PRO A 97 -23.24 9.53 2.03
N GLY A 98 -23.46 8.41 1.33
CA GLY A 98 -23.92 8.44 -0.06
C GLY A 98 -25.28 9.12 -0.25
N LYS A 99 -26.18 8.99 0.73
CA LYS A 99 -27.50 9.64 0.73
C LYS A 99 -27.35 11.16 0.81
N THR A 100 -26.63 11.65 1.81
CA THR A 100 -26.34 13.08 2.01
C THR A 100 -25.63 13.72 0.82
N LEU A 101 -24.61 13.05 0.25
CA LEU A 101 -23.94 13.55 -0.94
C LEU A 101 -24.91 13.67 -2.14
N LYS A 102 -25.84 12.71 -2.29
CA LYS A 102 -26.87 12.77 -3.34
C LYS A 102 -27.81 13.96 -3.13
N THR A 103 -28.23 14.22 -1.89
CA THR A 103 -29.09 15.37 -1.55
C THR A 103 -28.36 16.68 -1.86
N LEU A 104 -27.12 16.86 -1.38
CA LEU A 104 -26.31 18.06 -1.63
C LEU A 104 -26.12 18.36 -3.13
N CYS A 105 -25.83 17.32 -3.93
CA CYS A 105 -25.70 17.48 -5.39
C CYS A 105 -27.03 17.77 -6.09
N SER A 106 -28.18 17.50 -5.46
CA SER A 106 -29.52 17.69 -6.04
C SER A 106 -30.12 19.07 -5.75
N PHE A 107 -29.41 19.95 -5.03
CA PHE A 107 -29.85 21.32 -4.77
C PHE A 107 -29.92 22.21 -6.02
N GLY A 108 -29.36 21.77 -7.16
CA GLY A 108 -29.33 22.61 -8.37
C GLY A 108 -28.44 23.86 -8.22
N LEU A 109 -27.46 23.81 -7.32
CA LEU A 109 -26.48 24.86 -7.10
C LEU A 109 -25.12 24.50 -7.75
N PRO A 110 -24.29 25.48 -8.14
CA PRO A 110 -22.91 25.22 -8.53
C PRO A 110 -22.14 24.60 -7.34
N VAL A 111 -21.46 23.48 -7.58
CA VAL A 111 -20.76 22.72 -6.52
C VAL A 111 -19.25 22.84 -6.69
N LEU A 112 -18.53 23.20 -5.63
CA LEU A 112 -17.07 23.22 -5.59
C LEU A 112 -16.56 22.07 -4.71
N PRO A 113 -15.99 21.01 -5.30
CA PRO A 113 -15.33 19.95 -4.55
C PRO A 113 -14.07 20.47 -3.86
N VAL A 114 -13.93 20.19 -2.56
CA VAL A 114 -12.70 20.50 -1.80
C VAL A 114 -12.17 19.21 -1.19
N MET A 115 -10.91 18.90 -1.50
CA MET A 115 -10.19 17.81 -0.86
C MET A 115 -9.50 18.33 0.39
N ILE A 116 -9.64 17.60 1.49
CA ILE A 116 -8.76 17.71 2.66
C ILE A 116 -8.01 16.39 2.82
N ASP A 117 -6.74 16.38 2.47
CA ASP A 117 -5.85 15.24 2.67
C ASP A 117 -5.03 15.41 3.95
N TYR A 118 -4.79 14.31 4.65
CA TYR A 118 -3.96 14.24 5.85
C TYR A 118 -2.83 13.28 5.53
N PRO A 119 -1.68 13.74 4.99
CA PRO A 119 -0.64 12.83 4.50
C PRO A 119 -0.12 11.85 5.56
N ARG A 120 -0.26 12.19 6.84
CA ARG A 120 0.09 11.34 7.98
C ARG A 120 -0.77 10.09 8.10
N ASP A 121 -2.03 10.13 7.64
CA ASP A 121 -2.94 8.97 7.65
C ASP A 121 -2.42 7.82 6.79
N ALA A 122 -1.62 8.15 5.78
CA ALA A 122 -1.04 7.22 4.82
C ALA A 122 0.48 7.11 4.95
N ALA A 123 1.07 7.63 6.03
CA ALA A 123 2.50 7.53 6.27
C ALA A 123 2.89 6.09 6.59
N LEU A 124 3.92 5.59 5.90
CA LEU A 124 4.59 4.36 6.27
C LEU A 124 5.41 4.56 7.53
N SER A 125 5.64 3.49 8.29
CA SER A 125 6.41 3.55 9.52
C SER A 125 7.83 4.11 9.32
N ILE A 126 8.42 3.99 8.13
CA ILE A 126 9.76 4.51 7.80
C ILE A 126 9.78 6.03 7.52
N GLU A 127 8.63 6.66 7.34
CA GLU A 127 8.56 8.09 7.02
C GLU A 127 8.58 8.94 8.30
N ARG A 128 9.17 10.14 8.19
CA ARG A 128 9.17 11.12 9.28
C ARG A 128 7.87 11.94 9.21
N THR A 129 6.88 11.57 10.01
CA THR A 129 5.58 12.26 10.07
C THR A 129 5.68 13.70 10.53
N SER A 130 6.68 14.05 11.35
CA SER A 130 6.88 15.43 11.83
C SER A 130 7.24 16.43 10.74
N SER A 131 7.80 15.97 9.60
CA SER A 131 8.09 16.83 8.44
C SER A 131 6.94 16.89 7.43
N MET A 132 5.84 16.17 7.68
CA MET A 132 4.66 16.20 6.82
C MET A 132 3.73 17.37 7.22
N PRO A 133 3.07 18.01 6.24
CA PRO A 133 2.02 18.96 6.54
C PRO A 133 0.92 18.30 7.38
N GLN A 134 0.23 19.09 8.21
CA GLN A 134 -0.90 18.59 9.00
C GLN A 134 -2.05 18.21 8.07
N ALA A 135 -2.41 19.12 7.16
CA ALA A 135 -3.41 18.91 6.12
C ALA A 135 -2.93 19.52 4.79
N VAL A 136 -3.44 18.99 3.69
CA VAL A 136 -3.31 19.55 2.33
C VAL A 136 -4.71 19.81 1.82
N ILE A 137 -5.01 21.07 1.51
CA ILE A 137 -6.30 21.49 0.96
C ILE A 137 -6.17 21.61 -0.55
N GLY A 138 -6.94 20.82 -1.29
CA GLY A 138 -7.06 20.90 -2.74
C GLY A 138 -8.39 21.50 -3.15
N ILE A 139 -8.36 22.48 -4.04
CA ILE A 139 -9.56 23.13 -4.58
C ILE A 139 -9.82 22.56 -5.97
N GLY A 140 -10.98 21.92 -6.13
CA GLY A 140 -11.38 21.32 -7.39
C GLY A 140 -11.90 22.32 -8.42
N THR A 141 -12.30 21.79 -9.56
CA THR A 141 -13.00 22.55 -10.59
C THR A 141 -14.46 22.76 -10.19
N LEU A 142 -14.99 23.97 -10.39
CA LEU A 142 -16.39 24.28 -10.12
C LEU A 142 -17.29 23.47 -11.08
N LEU A 143 -18.22 22.72 -10.52
CA LEU A 143 -19.24 21.98 -11.25
C LEU A 143 -20.46 22.87 -11.46
N SER A 144 -20.98 22.92 -12.68
CA SER A 144 -22.28 23.56 -12.93
C SER A 144 -23.41 22.76 -12.26
N PRO A 145 -24.58 23.38 -12.00
CA PRO A 145 -25.75 22.67 -11.47
C PRO A 145 -26.12 21.39 -12.23
N LYS A 146 -25.91 21.35 -13.55
CA LYS A 146 -26.21 20.18 -14.39
C LYS A 146 -25.18 19.07 -14.27
N GLU A 147 -23.93 19.40 -13.93
CA GLU A 147 -22.83 18.46 -13.75
C GLU A 147 -22.73 17.95 -12.30
N ALA A 148 -23.34 18.65 -11.35
CA ALA A 148 -23.33 18.33 -9.93
C ALA A 148 -24.03 16.98 -9.69
N SER A 149 -23.25 15.91 -9.63
CA SER A 149 -23.70 14.56 -9.29
C SER A 149 -22.72 13.91 -8.31
N PRO A 150 -23.15 12.92 -7.51
CA PRO A 150 -22.23 12.18 -6.64
C PRO A 150 -21.06 11.53 -7.40
N ALA A 151 -21.28 11.09 -8.64
CA ALA A 151 -20.25 10.47 -9.47
C ALA A 151 -19.19 11.50 -9.88
N THR A 152 -19.61 12.61 -10.50
CA THR A 152 -18.72 13.68 -10.94
C THR A 152 -18.00 14.33 -9.76
N TYR A 153 -18.69 14.57 -8.65
CA TYR A 153 -18.07 15.08 -7.42
C TYR A 153 -16.95 14.15 -6.93
N ARG A 154 -17.21 12.84 -6.83
CA ARG A 154 -16.22 11.86 -6.35
C ARG A 154 -15.05 11.75 -7.30
N GLU A 155 -15.28 11.81 -8.60
CA GLU A 155 -14.21 11.84 -9.60
C GLU A 155 -13.29 13.04 -9.39
N ARG A 156 -13.83 14.27 -9.31
CA ARG A 156 -13.04 15.49 -9.04
C ARG A 156 -12.29 15.42 -7.72
N LEU A 157 -12.92 14.86 -6.68
CA LEU A 157 -12.27 14.69 -5.40
C LEU A 157 -11.11 13.68 -5.48
N LEU A 158 -11.27 12.58 -6.22
CA LEU A 158 -10.22 11.58 -6.41
C LEU A 158 -9.05 12.10 -7.26
N GLU A 159 -9.31 12.95 -8.26
CA GLU A 159 -8.25 13.64 -9.02
C GLU A 159 -7.36 14.48 -8.11
N LEU A 160 -7.95 15.27 -7.20
CA LEU A 160 -7.21 16.06 -6.21
C LEU A 160 -6.41 15.18 -5.24
N VAL A 161 -6.98 14.05 -4.82
CA VAL A 161 -6.33 13.08 -3.94
C VAL A 161 -5.13 12.43 -4.64
N GLU A 162 -5.28 12.06 -5.92
CA GLU A 162 -4.18 11.58 -6.74
C GLU A 162 -3.06 12.63 -6.75
N GLU A 163 -3.38 13.89 -7.02
CA GLU A 163 -2.37 14.95 -7.11
C GLU A 163 -1.63 15.16 -5.78
N SER A 164 -2.36 15.21 -4.66
CA SER A 164 -1.77 15.31 -3.32
C SER A 164 -0.87 14.10 -3.02
N PHE A 165 -1.40 12.90 -3.22
CA PHE A 165 -0.69 11.65 -2.98
C PHE A 165 0.59 11.58 -3.84
N SER A 166 0.49 11.94 -5.11
CA SER A 166 1.56 11.98 -6.10
C SER A 166 2.75 12.85 -5.71
N ARG A 167 2.51 13.91 -4.94
CA ARG A 167 3.54 14.85 -4.49
C ARG A 167 4.38 14.31 -3.35
N ARG A 168 3.95 13.24 -2.67
CA ARG A 168 4.68 12.66 -1.51
C ARG A 168 6.11 12.26 -1.88
N PRO A 169 7.12 12.66 -1.09
CA PRO A 169 8.53 12.31 -1.34
C PRO A 169 8.78 10.80 -1.46
N LEU A 170 8.05 9.99 -0.69
CA LEU A 170 8.12 8.52 -0.76
C LEU A 170 7.92 7.99 -2.18
N LEU A 171 6.97 8.54 -2.95
CA LEU A 171 6.67 8.06 -4.30
C LEU A 171 7.73 8.42 -5.35
N LYS A 172 8.64 9.33 -5.00
CA LYS A 172 9.83 9.69 -5.81
C LYS A 172 11.08 8.93 -5.35
N SER A 173 10.95 8.10 -4.31
CA SER A 173 12.06 7.40 -3.68
C SER A 173 12.30 6.00 -4.27
N SER A 174 13.22 5.26 -3.67
CA SER A 174 13.58 3.90 -4.08
C SER A 174 13.00 2.87 -3.13
N LEU A 175 12.40 1.81 -3.68
CA LEU A 175 11.97 0.64 -2.89
C LEU A 175 13.14 0.07 -2.08
N GLY A 176 14.35 0.02 -2.64
CA GLY A 176 15.53 -0.48 -1.92
C GLY A 176 15.88 0.36 -0.68
N VAL A 177 15.73 1.69 -0.77
CA VAL A 177 15.96 2.57 0.39
C VAL A 177 14.88 2.35 1.45
N ALA A 178 13.61 2.24 1.03
CA ALA A 178 12.49 1.96 1.93
C ALA A 178 12.66 0.62 2.68
N LEU A 179 13.02 -0.45 1.96
CA LEU A 179 13.27 -1.78 2.54
C LEU A 179 14.47 -1.76 3.52
N LEU A 180 15.55 -1.06 3.17
CA LEU A 180 16.70 -0.89 4.05
C LEU A 180 16.33 -0.14 5.34
N GLN A 181 15.56 0.93 5.22
CA GLN A 181 15.05 1.69 6.38
C GLN A 181 14.14 0.82 7.25
N GLY A 182 13.23 0.05 6.63
CA GLY A 182 12.32 -0.86 7.32
C GLY A 182 13.06 -1.94 8.10
N LEU A 183 13.95 -2.71 7.45
CA LEU A 183 14.75 -3.75 8.10
C LEU A 183 15.57 -3.22 9.27
N LYS A 184 16.09 -1.99 9.17
CA LYS A 184 16.85 -1.37 10.25
C LYS A 184 15.96 -0.88 11.39
N LYS A 185 14.87 -0.19 11.08
CA LYS A 185 13.93 0.34 12.08
C LYS A 185 13.30 -0.79 12.89
N HIS A 186 13.00 -1.90 12.21
CA HIS A 186 12.27 -3.05 12.73
C HIS A 186 13.18 -4.26 12.94
N SER A 187 14.43 -4.04 13.33
CA SER A 187 15.45 -5.09 13.39
C SER A 187 15.13 -6.24 14.37
N ARG A 188 14.17 -6.04 15.27
CA ARG A 188 13.70 -7.03 16.26
C ARG A 188 12.64 -7.98 15.70
N ASN A 189 11.95 -7.59 14.63
CA ASN A 189 10.98 -8.43 13.94
C ASN A 189 11.63 -9.63 13.31
N LYS A 190 10.83 -10.68 13.09
CA LYS A 190 11.29 -11.99 12.66
C LYS A 190 10.52 -12.49 11.46
N VAL A 191 11.22 -13.29 10.66
CA VAL A 191 10.62 -14.19 9.69
C VAL A 191 10.62 -15.58 10.30
N HIS A 192 9.44 -16.18 10.42
CA HIS A 192 9.27 -17.59 10.74
C HIS A 192 8.96 -18.36 9.46
N ASP A 193 9.62 -19.48 9.23
CA ASP A 193 9.44 -20.30 8.03
C ASP A 193 8.82 -21.64 8.42
N GLY A 194 7.54 -21.80 8.11
CA GLY A 194 6.79 -22.99 8.49
C GLY A 194 7.22 -24.27 7.75
N SER A 195 8.15 -24.17 6.80
CA SER A 195 8.73 -25.33 6.10
C SER A 195 9.74 -26.09 6.96
N ASP A 196 10.47 -25.36 7.82
CA ASP A 196 11.52 -25.90 8.69
C ASP A 196 11.38 -25.45 10.16
N ASP A 197 10.29 -24.77 10.50
CA ASP A 197 9.96 -24.19 11.80
C ASP A 197 11.06 -23.29 12.39
N SER A 198 11.97 -22.78 11.55
CA SER A 198 13.04 -21.90 11.99
C SER A 198 12.63 -20.43 11.90
N SER A 199 13.28 -19.61 12.73
CA SER A 199 13.07 -18.16 12.74
C SER A 199 14.38 -17.41 12.54
N ILE A 200 14.33 -16.30 11.81
CA ILE A 200 15.46 -15.40 11.56
C ILE A 200 15.03 -13.94 11.77
N GLY A 201 15.86 -13.15 12.44
CA GLY A 201 15.60 -11.73 12.66
C GLY A 201 15.84 -10.89 11.40
N PHE A 202 15.17 -9.75 11.30
CA PHE A 202 15.32 -8.79 10.20
C PHE A 202 16.76 -8.26 10.09
N ASP A 203 17.50 -8.19 11.20
CA ASP A 203 18.92 -7.87 11.22
C ASP A 203 19.79 -8.85 10.42
N ARG A 204 19.56 -10.16 10.59
CA ARG A 204 20.27 -11.22 9.86
C ARG A 204 19.80 -11.30 8.42
N ILE A 205 18.51 -11.07 8.16
CA ILE A 205 17.97 -10.93 6.79
C ILE A 205 18.66 -9.78 6.06
N LEU A 206 18.81 -8.62 6.71
CA LEU A 206 19.52 -7.48 6.14
C LEU A 206 20.98 -7.83 5.79
N GLY A 207 21.71 -8.42 6.74
CA GLY A 207 23.10 -8.84 6.51
C GLY A 207 23.23 -9.82 5.33
N ALA A 208 22.33 -10.80 5.24
CA ALA A 208 22.30 -11.76 4.14
C ALA A 208 21.96 -11.10 2.80
N ALA A 209 20.93 -10.25 2.76
CA ALA A 209 20.51 -9.55 1.55
C ALA A 209 21.57 -8.58 1.02
N LEU A 210 22.25 -7.83 1.89
CA LEU A 210 23.35 -6.94 1.50
C LEU A 210 24.50 -7.72 0.87
N VAL A 211 24.96 -8.78 1.53
CA VAL A 211 26.08 -9.59 1.03
C VAL A 211 25.70 -10.31 -0.27
N PHE A 212 24.49 -10.86 -0.35
CA PHE A 212 24.02 -11.51 -1.56
C PHE A 212 23.82 -10.51 -2.69
N SER A 213 23.41 -9.27 -2.43
CA SER A 213 23.29 -8.22 -3.45
C SER A 213 24.62 -7.93 -4.16
N LYS A 214 25.74 -7.98 -3.43
CA LYS A 214 27.08 -7.85 -4.01
C LYS A 214 27.41 -9.05 -4.91
N TYR A 215 27.13 -10.26 -4.44
CA TYR A 215 27.27 -11.47 -5.24
C TYR A 215 26.45 -11.41 -6.54
N LEU A 216 25.21 -10.89 -6.49
CA LEU A 216 24.36 -10.72 -7.68
C LEU A 216 24.90 -9.68 -8.67
N LYS A 217 25.54 -8.60 -8.19
CA LYS A 217 26.21 -7.63 -9.07
C LYS A 217 27.39 -8.23 -9.80
N GLU A 218 28.15 -9.10 -9.12
CA GLU A 218 29.31 -9.78 -9.70
C GLU A 218 28.91 -10.93 -10.65
N SER A 219 27.70 -11.49 -10.50
CA SER A 219 27.28 -12.67 -11.27
C SER A 219 26.69 -12.35 -12.65
N THR A 220 26.23 -11.13 -12.89
CA THR A 220 25.64 -10.68 -14.16
C THR A 220 25.56 -9.16 -14.24
N ASP A 221 25.74 -8.60 -15.45
CA ASP A 221 25.48 -7.19 -15.77
C ASP A 221 24.03 -6.92 -16.18
N ASN A 222 23.22 -7.97 -16.36
CA ASN A 222 21.82 -7.85 -16.74
C ASN A 222 21.03 -7.02 -15.70
N PRO A 223 20.21 -6.05 -16.14
CA PRO A 223 19.41 -5.24 -15.22
C PRO A 223 18.31 -6.04 -14.51
N ARG A 224 17.97 -7.24 -14.99
CA ARG A 224 16.95 -8.12 -14.44
C ARG A 224 17.57 -9.41 -13.92
N ILE A 225 16.91 -10.04 -12.95
CA ILE A 225 17.30 -11.36 -12.44
C ILE A 225 16.08 -12.24 -12.19
N GLY A 226 16.14 -13.49 -12.67
CA GLY A 226 15.06 -14.46 -12.46
C GLY A 226 15.05 -14.97 -11.03
N ILE A 227 13.87 -15.15 -10.45
CA ILE A 227 13.68 -15.77 -9.13
C ILE A 227 12.62 -16.86 -9.27
N ILE A 228 13.00 -18.08 -8.91
CA ILE A 228 12.14 -19.26 -8.92
C ILE A 228 12.18 -19.84 -7.50
N LEU A 229 11.55 -19.14 -6.57
CA LEU A 229 11.51 -19.51 -5.15
C LEU A 229 10.09 -19.26 -4.60
N PRO A 230 9.60 -20.14 -3.71
CA PRO A 230 8.34 -19.92 -3.03
C PRO A 230 8.51 -18.92 -1.86
N PRO A 231 7.40 -18.52 -1.20
CA PRO A 231 7.46 -17.83 0.09
C PRO A 231 8.32 -18.58 1.11
N GLY A 232 9.19 -17.86 1.81
CA GLY A 232 10.17 -18.42 2.73
C GLY A 232 11.37 -17.50 2.93
N LYS A 233 12.32 -17.89 3.80
CA LYS A 233 13.54 -17.09 4.07
C LYS A 233 14.35 -16.84 2.79
N ALA A 234 14.52 -17.88 1.97
CA ALA A 234 15.26 -17.81 0.71
C ALA A 234 14.60 -16.87 -0.30
N GLY A 235 13.28 -16.99 -0.49
CA GLY A 235 12.50 -16.14 -1.39
C GLY A 235 12.59 -14.67 -1.00
N LEU A 236 12.52 -14.37 0.30
CA LEU A 236 12.69 -13.01 0.82
C LEU A 236 14.11 -12.47 0.58
N ILE A 237 15.15 -13.23 0.96
CA ILE A 237 16.56 -12.78 0.81
C ILE A 237 16.89 -12.55 -0.67
N ALA A 238 16.48 -13.44 -1.58
CA ALA A 238 16.73 -13.30 -3.01
C ALA A 238 16.11 -12.01 -3.57
N ASN A 239 14.85 -11.75 -3.22
CA ASN A 239 14.11 -10.57 -3.66
C ASN A 239 14.69 -9.27 -3.10
N LEU A 240 15.03 -9.22 -1.80
CA LEU A 240 15.71 -8.08 -1.19
C LEU A 240 17.08 -7.82 -1.83
N ALA A 241 17.88 -8.87 -2.03
CA ALA A 241 19.19 -8.78 -2.62
C ALA A 241 19.15 -8.26 -4.07
N ALA A 242 18.17 -8.70 -4.87
CA ALA A 242 17.98 -8.21 -6.23
C ALA A 242 17.71 -6.69 -6.24
N VAL A 243 16.79 -6.21 -5.40
CA VAL A 243 16.46 -4.79 -5.29
C VAL A 243 17.66 -3.98 -4.77
N PHE A 244 18.37 -4.48 -3.74
CA PHE A 244 19.60 -3.83 -3.23
C PHE A 244 20.74 -3.84 -4.26
N ALA A 245 20.76 -4.82 -5.16
CA ALA A 245 21.70 -4.87 -6.26
C ALA A 245 21.42 -3.82 -7.35
N GLY A 246 20.26 -3.14 -7.30
CA GLY A 246 19.76 -2.28 -8.37
C GLY A 246 19.20 -3.07 -9.56
N LYS A 247 18.93 -4.36 -9.37
CA LYS A 247 18.34 -5.26 -10.36
C LYS A 247 16.83 -5.36 -10.16
N THR A 248 16.13 -5.62 -11.26
CA THR A 248 14.69 -5.83 -11.30
C THR A 248 14.42 -7.33 -11.09
N PRO A 249 13.89 -7.77 -9.94
CA PRO A 249 13.48 -9.16 -9.74
C PRO A 249 12.35 -9.54 -10.70
N VAL A 250 12.46 -10.74 -11.26
CA VAL A 250 11.47 -11.39 -12.11
C VAL A 250 11.06 -12.71 -11.46
N ASN A 251 9.98 -12.69 -10.68
CA ASN A 251 9.48 -13.90 -10.01
C ASN A 251 8.64 -14.73 -10.99
N PHE A 252 9.05 -15.98 -11.26
CA PHE A 252 8.39 -16.84 -12.24
C PHE A 252 7.26 -17.67 -11.62
N ASN A 253 6.16 -17.76 -12.36
CA ASN A 253 5.03 -18.62 -12.02
C ASN A 253 5.37 -20.09 -12.31
N PHE A 254 5.81 -20.79 -11.27
CA PHE A 254 6.14 -22.22 -11.34
C PHE A 254 4.91 -23.15 -11.31
N THR A 255 3.69 -22.60 -11.27
CA THR A 255 2.44 -23.35 -11.44
C THR A 255 1.82 -23.17 -12.83
N ALA A 256 2.46 -22.39 -13.71
CA ALA A 256 2.01 -22.19 -15.09
C ALA A 256 2.49 -23.31 -16.03
N GLY A 257 1.84 -23.42 -17.19
CA GLY A 257 2.24 -24.35 -18.26
C GLY A 257 3.65 -24.06 -18.79
N HIS A 258 4.32 -25.08 -19.34
CA HIS A 258 5.73 -24.99 -19.75
C HIS A 258 5.97 -23.90 -20.81
N GLU A 259 5.07 -23.80 -21.80
CA GLU A 259 5.17 -22.80 -22.87
C GLU A 259 5.03 -21.38 -22.32
N ALA A 260 4.11 -21.16 -21.38
CA ALA A 260 3.95 -19.88 -20.72
C ALA A 260 5.22 -19.48 -19.97
N VAL A 261 5.81 -20.40 -19.19
CA VAL A 261 7.07 -20.15 -18.48
C VAL A 261 8.22 -19.84 -19.46
N ARG A 262 8.37 -20.62 -20.53
CA ARG A 262 9.41 -20.37 -21.55
C ARG A 262 9.21 -19.04 -22.25
N SER A 263 7.98 -18.69 -22.60
CA SER A 263 7.64 -17.39 -23.19
C SER A 263 7.99 -16.25 -22.23
N ALA A 264 7.66 -16.38 -20.94
CA ALA A 264 8.02 -15.41 -19.93
C ALA A 264 9.54 -15.26 -19.77
N MET A 265 10.29 -16.36 -19.72
CA MET A 265 11.76 -16.33 -19.65
C MET A 265 12.37 -15.61 -20.86
N ARG A 266 11.87 -15.91 -22.07
CA ARG A 266 12.29 -15.26 -23.31
C ARG A 266 12.00 -13.75 -23.29
N GLN A 267 10.80 -13.34 -22.87
CA GLN A 267 10.42 -11.93 -22.76
C GLN A 267 11.23 -11.18 -21.70
N ALA A 268 11.59 -11.85 -20.59
CA ALA A 268 12.36 -11.25 -19.52
C ALA A 268 13.83 -10.98 -19.91
N LYS A 269 14.36 -11.70 -20.92
CA LYS A 269 15.73 -11.58 -21.45
C LYS A 269 16.79 -11.72 -20.35
N LEU A 270 16.67 -12.79 -19.57
CA LEU A 270 17.54 -13.08 -18.42
C LEU A 270 18.69 -14.01 -18.80
N ASP A 271 19.79 -13.89 -18.07
CA ASP A 271 20.97 -14.77 -18.13
C ASP A 271 21.25 -15.47 -16.79
N ARG A 272 20.59 -15.06 -15.70
CA ARG A 272 20.73 -15.62 -14.36
C ARG A 272 19.40 -15.81 -13.64
N TYR A 273 19.30 -16.91 -12.89
CA TYR A 273 18.10 -17.32 -12.16
C TYR A 273 18.44 -17.82 -10.76
N ILE A 274 17.79 -17.28 -9.73
CA ILE A 274 17.96 -17.70 -8.34
C ILE A 274 16.94 -18.79 -8.01
N THR A 275 17.39 -19.90 -7.45
CA THR A 275 16.55 -21.03 -7.01
C THR A 275 17.20 -21.77 -5.83
N ALA A 276 16.61 -22.90 -5.44
CA ALA A 276 17.13 -23.80 -4.41
C ALA A 276 16.97 -25.27 -4.82
N ASP A 277 17.93 -26.11 -4.46
CA ASP A 277 17.99 -27.56 -4.72
C ASP A 277 16.72 -28.31 -4.29
N PRO A 278 16.20 -28.12 -3.06
CA PRO A 278 14.97 -28.79 -2.67
C PRO A 278 13.79 -28.41 -3.58
N PHE A 279 13.80 -27.18 -4.11
CA PHE A 279 12.74 -26.68 -4.96
C PHE A 279 12.85 -27.22 -6.40
N VAL A 280 14.07 -27.32 -6.94
CA VAL A 280 14.34 -27.98 -8.22
C VAL A 280 13.90 -29.45 -8.18
N ARG A 281 14.23 -30.17 -7.10
CA ARG A 281 13.79 -31.57 -6.92
C ARG A 281 12.27 -31.70 -6.83
N LYS A 282 11.61 -30.76 -6.14
CA LYS A 282 10.14 -30.76 -5.99
C LYS A 282 9.41 -30.47 -7.31
N LEU A 283 10.02 -29.69 -8.20
CA LEU A 283 9.45 -29.26 -9.48
C LEU A 283 10.21 -29.89 -10.66
N ALA A 284 10.26 -31.22 -10.73
CA ALA A 284 10.98 -31.94 -11.77
C ALA A 284 10.47 -31.62 -13.20
N SER A 285 9.18 -31.30 -13.35
CA SER A 285 8.57 -30.93 -14.64
C SER A 285 8.71 -29.44 -14.98
N PHE A 286 9.24 -28.59 -14.10
CA PHE A 286 9.41 -27.19 -14.44
C PHE A 286 10.47 -27.04 -15.54
N PRO A 287 10.28 -26.17 -16.56
CA PRO A 287 11.27 -25.95 -17.63
C PRO A 287 12.45 -25.12 -17.11
N TRP A 288 13.32 -25.77 -16.34
CA TRP A 288 14.48 -25.15 -15.70
C TRP A 288 15.46 -24.58 -16.74
N PRO A 289 16.03 -23.38 -16.49
CA PRO A 289 17.16 -22.87 -17.27
C PRO A 289 18.38 -23.79 -17.16
N PRO A 290 19.36 -23.67 -18.07
CA PRO A 290 20.62 -24.39 -17.97
C PRO A 290 21.29 -24.20 -16.60
N ASN A 291 21.91 -25.26 -16.07
CA ASN A 291 22.51 -25.22 -14.72
C ASN A 291 23.56 -24.11 -14.53
N ARG A 292 24.28 -23.73 -15.58
CA ARG A 292 25.25 -22.62 -15.57
C ARG A 292 24.61 -21.24 -15.35
N ASP A 293 23.32 -21.10 -15.63
CA ASP A 293 22.54 -19.86 -15.46
C ASP A 293 21.86 -19.83 -14.08
N MET A 294 21.89 -20.94 -13.33
CA MET A 294 21.26 -21.06 -12.02
C MET A 294 22.19 -20.67 -10.87
N ILE A 295 21.64 -19.89 -9.93
CA ILE A 295 22.25 -19.52 -8.66
C ILE A 295 21.46 -20.22 -7.56
N PHE A 296 22.09 -21.21 -6.91
CA PHE A 296 21.52 -21.93 -5.77
C PHE A 296 21.81 -21.18 -4.48
N ILE A 297 20.79 -20.54 -3.91
CA ILE A 297 20.96 -19.59 -2.80
C ILE A 297 21.53 -20.26 -1.53
N GLU A 298 21.11 -21.48 -1.23
CA GLU A 298 21.58 -22.31 -0.13
C GLU A 298 23.00 -22.86 -0.32
N ARG A 299 23.54 -22.81 -1.54
CA ARG A 299 24.96 -23.08 -1.81
C ARG A 299 25.79 -21.80 -1.73
N ALA A 300 25.25 -20.68 -2.24
CA ALA A 300 25.94 -19.39 -2.29
C ALA A 300 26.07 -18.73 -0.91
N LEU A 301 25.01 -18.72 -0.09
CA LEU A 301 25.02 -18.03 1.21
C LEU A 301 26.00 -18.64 2.24
N PRO A 302 26.14 -19.97 2.38
CA PRO A 302 27.12 -20.55 3.31
C PRO A 302 28.57 -20.15 3.01
N ALA A 303 28.93 -20.06 1.72
CA ALA A 303 30.26 -19.59 1.31
C ALA A 303 30.54 -18.14 1.74
N LEU A 304 29.48 -17.36 2.00
CA LEU A 304 29.54 -15.95 2.39
C LEU A 304 29.27 -15.73 3.89
N LYS A 305 29.15 -16.79 4.69
CA LYS A 305 28.73 -16.74 6.11
C LYS A 305 29.47 -15.71 6.95
N LYS A 306 30.81 -15.62 6.84
CA LYS A 306 31.62 -14.63 7.58
C LYS A 306 31.20 -13.21 7.25
N LYS A 307 31.03 -12.89 5.95
CA LYS A 307 30.58 -11.57 5.49
C LYS A 307 29.16 -11.27 5.97
N VAL A 308 28.27 -12.27 5.97
CA VAL A 308 26.89 -12.12 6.47
C VAL A 308 26.89 -11.75 7.96
N ILE A 309 27.72 -12.40 8.78
CA ILE A 309 27.86 -12.06 10.21
C ILE A 309 28.37 -10.63 10.36
N THR A 310 29.43 -10.25 9.64
CA THR A 310 29.97 -8.89 9.66
C THR A 310 28.91 -7.85 9.31
N TRP A 311 28.17 -8.06 8.22
CA TRP A 311 27.13 -7.12 7.78
C TRP A 311 25.86 -7.16 8.61
N THR A 312 25.61 -8.23 9.37
CA THR A 312 24.55 -8.23 10.39
C THR A 312 24.90 -7.27 11.53
N ILE A 313 26.16 -7.25 11.96
CA ILE A 313 26.64 -6.34 13.02
C ILE A 313 26.70 -4.90 12.50
N LEU A 314 27.40 -4.67 11.39
CA LEU A 314 27.52 -3.33 10.78
C LEU A 314 26.15 -2.79 10.36
N GLY A 315 25.25 -3.65 9.89
CA GLY A 315 23.89 -3.31 9.52
C GLY A 315 23.06 -2.75 10.67
N LYS A 316 23.38 -3.08 11.94
CA LYS A 316 22.76 -2.47 13.12
C LYS A 316 23.35 -1.09 13.41
N LEU A 317 24.69 -0.99 13.39
CA LEU A 317 25.43 0.19 13.84
C LEU A 317 25.39 1.35 12.85
N LEU A 318 25.57 1.08 11.54
CA LEU A 318 25.71 2.13 10.54
C LEU A 318 24.34 2.74 10.15
N PRO A 319 24.22 4.06 9.97
CA PRO A 319 23.00 4.68 9.44
C PRO A 319 22.57 4.09 8.09
N SER A 320 21.25 4.10 7.81
CA SER A 320 20.71 3.60 6.54
C SER A 320 21.27 4.34 5.32
N SER A 321 21.51 5.66 5.43
CA SER A 321 22.12 6.47 4.37
C SER A 321 23.54 6.02 4.01
N VAL A 322 24.34 5.64 5.01
CA VAL A 322 25.71 5.15 4.81
C VAL A 322 25.70 3.80 4.11
N ILE A 323 24.88 2.86 4.58
CA ILE A 323 24.73 1.55 3.95
C ILE A 323 24.21 1.70 2.51
N ALA A 324 23.23 2.57 2.30
CA ALA A 324 22.71 2.84 0.96
C ALA A 324 23.80 3.32 0.02
N THR A 325 24.68 4.20 0.49
CA THR A 325 25.83 4.70 -0.29
C THR A 325 26.83 3.58 -0.59
N LEU A 326 27.25 2.81 0.42
CA LEU A 326 28.24 1.74 0.29
C LEU A 326 27.79 0.63 -0.67
N PHE A 327 26.50 0.30 -0.68
CA PHE A 327 25.92 -0.70 -1.58
C PHE A 327 25.30 -0.10 -2.84
N GLY A 328 25.36 1.22 -3.04
CA GLY A 328 24.72 1.89 -4.17
C GLY A 328 23.20 1.66 -4.25
N ILE A 329 22.53 1.47 -3.11
CA ILE A 329 21.08 1.32 -3.00
C ILE A 329 20.44 2.70 -3.17
N GLY A 330 19.41 2.80 -4.01
CA GLY A 330 18.70 4.06 -4.27
C GLY A 330 19.10 4.79 -5.56
N LYS A 331 19.99 4.21 -6.37
CA LYS A 331 20.31 4.73 -7.72
C LYS A 331 19.07 4.74 -8.63
N LYS A 332 18.28 3.65 -8.62
CA LYS A 332 16.96 3.58 -9.27
C LYS A 332 15.85 3.97 -8.30
N ARG A 333 14.86 4.75 -8.76
CA ARG A 333 13.80 5.36 -7.93
C ARG A 333 12.60 5.82 -8.77
N GLY A 334 11.51 6.18 -8.09
CA GLY A 334 10.34 6.79 -8.72
C GLY A 334 9.80 5.96 -9.88
N ASN A 335 9.90 6.50 -11.10
CA ASN A 335 9.37 5.87 -12.32
C ASN A 335 10.31 4.85 -12.96
N ASP A 336 11.49 4.58 -12.40
CA ASP A 336 12.37 3.51 -12.87
C ASP A 336 11.72 2.13 -12.64
N GLU A 337 11.95 1.18 -13.55
CA GLU A 337 11.49 -0.21 -13.41
C GLU A 337 12.07 -0.86 -12.15
N CYS A 338 11.16 -1.33 -11.29
CA CYS A 338 11.48 -1.93 -10.00
C CYS A 338 11.25 -3.44 -9.99
N ILE A 339 10.14 -3.93 -10.57
CA ILE A 339 9.76 -5.36 -10.56
C ILE A 339 9.14 -5.69 -11.92
N LEU A 340 9.40 -6.89 -12.44
CA LEU A 340 8.68 -7.41 -13.59
C LEU A 340 7.84 -8.61 -13.14
N LEU A 341 6.52 -8.51 -13.31
CA LEU A 341 5.59 -9.62 -13.07
C LEU A 341 4.97 -10.07 -14.39
N PHE A 342 4.53 -11.32 -14.47
CA PHE A 342 3.83 -11.85 -15.63
C PHE A 342 2.36 -12.07 -15.31
N THR A 343 1.49 -11.65 -16.22
CA THR A 343 0.05 -11.97 -16.17
C THR A 343 -0.27 -13.02 -17.22
N SER A 344 -1.31 -13.83 -17.01
CA SER A 344 -1.70 -14.92 -17.91
C SER A 344 -2.01 -14.46 -19.33
N GLY A 345 -2.39 -13.19 -19.52
CA GLY A 345 -2.77 -12.62 -20.82
C GLY A 345 -4.07 -13.22 -21.36
N SER A 346 -4.89 -12.43 -22.06
CA SER A 346 -6.08 -12.93 -22.75
C SER A 346 -5.76 -13.77 -23.99
N SER A 347 -4.53 -13.66 -24.51
CA SER A 347 -4.04 -14.30 -25.74
C SER A 347 -3.34 -15.66 -25.50
N GLY A 348 -3.40 -16.21 -24.29
CA GLY A 348 -2.74 -17.47 -23.92
C GLY A 348 -1.25 -17.36 -23.60
N GLU A 349 -0.51 -16.46 -24.26
CA GLU A 349 0.86 -16.13 -23.89
C GLU A 349 0.91 -15.11 -22.73
N PRO A 350 1.74 -15.34 -21.70
CA PRO A 350 1.84 -14.41 -20.58
C PRO A 350 2.50 -13.10 -21.00
N LYS A 351 2.06 -11.98 -20.42
CA LYS A 351 2.59 -10.64 -20.72
C LYS A 351 3.36 -10.08 -19.53
N GLY A 352 4.59 -9.64 -19.78
CA GLY A 352 5.41 -8.94 -18.79
C GLY A 352 4.84 -7.55 -18.48
N VAL A 353 4.61 -7.29 -17.20
CA VAL A 353 4.12 -6.00 -16.67
C VAL A 353 5.23 -5.37 -15.82
N PRO A 354 5.98 -4.40 -16.38
CA PRO A 354 6.97 -3.68 -15.60
C PRO A 354 6.27 -2.76 -14.59
N LEU A 355 6.67 -2.87 -13.33
CA LEU A 355 6.18 -2.04 -12.24
C LEU A 355 7.31 -1.12 -11.76
N THR A 356 7.01 0.16 -11.62
CA THR A 356 7.97 1.15 -11.15
C THR A 356 8.11 1.15 -9.63
N HIS A 357 9.16 1.76 -9.09
CA HIS A 357 9.30 1.95 -7.64
C HIS A 357 8.09 2.71 -7.05
N ARG A 358 7.59 3.70 -7.77
CA ARG A 358 6.38 4.47 -7.45
C ARG A 358 5.15 3.57 -7.37
N ASN A 359 4.95 2.66 -8.34
CA ASN A 359 3.80 1.74 -8.30
C ASN A 359 3.83 0.86 -7.05
N VAL A 360 4.99 0.28 -6.75
CA VAL A 360 5.13 -0.64 -5.59
C VAL A 360 4.95 0.12 -4.27
N LEU A 361 5.63 1.24 -4.07
CA LEU A 361 5.52 2.04 -2.85
C LEU A 361 4.13 2.63 -2.66
N GLY A 362 3.49 3.08 -3.75
CA GLY A 362 2.10 3.53 -3.73
C GLY A 362 1.16 2.43 -3.25
N ASN A 363 1.31 1.21 -3.77
CA ASN A 363 0.47 0.08 -3.38
C ASN A 363 0.74 -0.39 -1.93
N VAL A 364 2.01 -0.41 -1.47
CA VAL A 364 2.36 -0.68 -0.07
C VAL A 364 1.66 0.31 0.86
N CYS A 365 1.72 1.60 0.52
CA CYS A 365 1.07 2.66 1.27
C CYS A 365 -0.46 2.51 1.31
N GLN A 366 -1.10 2.36 0.15
CA GLN A 366 -2.55 2.19 0.05
C GLN A 366 -3.04 0.94 0.75
N PHE A 367 -2.24 -0.13 0.76
CA PHE A 367 -2.58 -1.33 1.51
C PHE A 367 -2.51 -1.06 3.02
N GLY A 368 -1.46 -0.40 3.50
CA GLY A 368 -1.30 -0.03 4.91
C GLY A 368 -2.46 0.81 5.45
N THR A 369 -3.02 1.75 4.66
CA THR A 369 -4.16 2.57 5.13
C THR A 369 -5.45 1.78 5.34
N ARG A 370 -5.54 0.56 4.83
CA ARG A 370 -6.70 -0.33 5.04
C ARG A 370 -6.53 -1.23 6.26
N LEU A 371 -5.33 -1.24 6.84
CA LEU A 371 -4.96 -2.08 7.95
C LEU A 371 -4.78 -1.23 9.21
N ASP A 372 -5.60 -1.49 10.23
CA ASP A 372 -5.39 -0.94 11.58
C ASP A 372 -4.50 -1.89 12.40
N LEU A 373 -3.34 -2.26 11.84
CA LEU A 373 -2.36 -3.10 12.53
C LEU A 373 -1.39 -2.24 13.33
N VAL A 374 -0.86 -2.81 14.42
CA VAL A 374 0.13 -2.14 15.28
C VAL A 374 1.51 -2.65 14.88
N PRO A 375 2.39 -1.80 14.30
CA PRO A 375 3.77 -2.16 14.01
C PRO A 375 4.48 -2.75 15.23
N GLY A 376 5.26 -3.81 15.03
CA GLY A 376 6.02 -4.47 16.09
C GLY A 376 5.23 -5.39 17.02
N SER A 377 3.90 -5.45 16.91
CA SER A 377 3.06 -6.41 17.67
C SER A 377 2.09 -7.21 16.79
N SER A 378 2.15 -7.02 15.47
CA SER A 378 1.31 -7.75 14.52
C SER A 378 2.12 -8.71 13.63
N ALA A 379 1.51 -9.84 13.30
CA ALA A 379 2.07 -10.84 12.40
C ALA A 379 1.17 -11.08 11.18
N ILE A 380 1.79 -11.34 10.03
CA ILE A 380 1.12 -11.60 8.75
C ILE A 380 1.50 -12.97 8.20
N LEU A 381 0.51 -13.70 7.65
CA LEU A 381 0.78 -14.96 6.97
C LEU A 381 1.23 -14.70 5.52
N GLY A 382 2.49 -15.01 5.25
CA GLY A 382 3.11 -14.96 3.93
C GLY A 382 3.07 -16.30 3.21
N SER A 383 1.89 -16.73 2.76
CA SER A 383 1.72 -17.96 1.96
C SER A 383 1.35 -17.72 0.49
N LEU A 384 1.10 -16.47 0.12
CA LEU A 384 0.76 -16.13 -1.27
C LEU A 384 1.99 -16.20 -2.17
N PRO A 385 1.86 -16.69 -3.42
CA PRO A 385 3.00 -16.81 -4.31
C PRO A 385 3.66 -15.47 -4.63
N LEU A 386 4.98 -15.41 -4.56
CA LEU A 386 5.77 -14.18 -4.77
C LEU A 386 5.75 -13.67 -6.21
N PHE A 387 5.37 -14.52 -7.18
CA PHE A 387 5.20 -14.17 -8.58
C PHE A 387 3.84 -13.51 -8.90
N HIS A 388 2.93 -13.45 -7.94
CA HIS A 388 1.69 -12.68 -8.05
C HIS A 388 1.84 -11.33 -7.36
N SER A 389 1.25 -10.28 -7.93
CA SER A 389 1.32 -8.92 -7.39
C SER A 389 0.87 -8.84 -5.93
N PHE A 390 -0.17 -9.59 -5.55
CA PHE A 390 -0.66 -9.59 -4.18
C PHE A 390 0.36 -10.17 -3.19
N GLY A 391 0.94 -11.33 -3.50
CA GLY A 391 2.01 -11.92 -2.67
C GLY A 391 3.28 -11.06 -2.67
N CYS A 392 3.67 -10.54 -3.83
CA CYS A 392 4.83 -9.69 -4.01
C CYS A 392 4.74 -8.39 -3.19
N THR A 393 3.62 -7.66 -3.25
CA THR A 393 3.49 -6.43 -2.45
C THR A 393 3.28 -6.77 -0.98
N VAL A 394 2.28 -7.59 -0.67
CA VAL A 394 1.71 -7.63 0.68
C VAL A 394 2.40 -8.63 1.59
N THR A 395 2.91 -9.74 1.07
CA THR A 395 3.58 -10.77 1.88
C THR A 395 5.10 -10.70 1.82
N LEU A 396 5.65 -9.78 1.02
CA LEU A 396 7.08 -9.67 0.78
C LEU A 396 7.61 -8.25 1.09
N TRP A 397 7.03 -7.19 0.50
CA TRP A 397 7.54 -5.82 0.74
C TRP A 397 6.93 -5.14 1.97
N TYR A 398 5.59 -5.19 2.09
CA TYR A 398 4.85 -4.54 3.17
C TYR A 398 5.35 -4.89 4.58
N PRO A 399 5.47 -6.18 4.99
CA PRO A 399 5.90 -6.54 6.35
C PRO A 399 7.31 -6.04 6.68
N VAL A 400 8.19 -5.96 5.68
CA VAL A 400 9.55 -5.47 5.86
C VAL A 400 9.57 -3.96 6.10
N ILE A 401 8.74 -3.22 5.37
CA ILE A 401 8.68 -1.75 5.49
C ILE A 401 7.93 -1.35 6.77
N GLU A 402 6.82 -2.01 7.08
CA GLU A 402 5.97 -1.67 8.23
C GLU A 402 6.37 -2.33 9.55
N GLY A 403 7.24 -3.34 9.53
CA GLY A 403 7.72 -3.99 10.76
C GLY A 403 6.71 -4.96 11.34
N LEU A 404 6.24 -5.89 10.51
CA LEU A 404 5.40 -7.01 10.94
C LEU A 404 6.23 -8.28 10.99
N ASP A 405 5.95 -9.12 11.97
CA ASP A 405 6.47 -10.49 11.95
C ASP A 405 5.86 -11.24 10.75
N LEU A 406 6.71 -11.93 10.00
CA LEU A 406 6.33 -12.59 8.77
C LEU A 406 6.35 -14.10 8.96
N VAL A 407 5.19 -14.74 8.91
CA VAL A 407 5.04 -16.19 9.02
C VAL A 407 4.87 -16.75 7.63
N THR A 408 5.92 -17.34 7.07
CA THR A 408 5.94 -17.83 5.68
C THR A 408 5.63 -19.31 5.57
N TYR A 409 4.96 -19.70 4.50
CA TYR A 409 4.78 -21.10 4.14
C TYR A 409 4.57 -21.25 2.63
N PRO A 410 5.25 -22.18 1.93
CA PRO A 410 5.31 -22.18 0.47
C PRO A 410 4.02 -22.59 -0.23
N ASN A 411 3.15 -23.37 0.43
CA ASN A 411 1.94 -23.92 -0.20
C ASN A 411 0.65 -23.36 0.44
N PRO A 412 -0.07 -22.44 -0.23
CA PRO A 412 -1.29 -21.85 0.31
C PRO A 412 -2.48 -22.83 0.41
N LEU A 413 -2.36 -24.05 -0.13
CA LEU A 413 -3.44 -25.06 -0.12
C LEU A 413 -3.40 -25.99 1.10
N GLU A 414 -2.32 -25.99 1.88
CA GLU A 414 -2.18 -26.84 3.07
C GLU A 414 -2.81 -26.16 4.30
N THR A 415 -4.12 -25.95 4.24
CA THR A 415 -4.86 -25.11 5.19
C THR A 415 -4.75 -25.55 6.64
N LYS A 416 -4.61 -26.86 6.92
CA LYS A 416 -4.34 -27.36 8.27
C LYS A 416 -3.01 -26.84 8.82
N ARG A 417 -1.93 -26.96 8.04
CA ARG A 417 -0.61 -26.46 8.42
C ARG A 417 -0.60 -24.94 8.57
N LEU A 418 -1.29 -24.24 7.68
CA LEU A 418 -1.42 -22.78 7.79
C LEU A 418 -2.21 -22.37 9.04
N ALA A 419 -3.25 -23.10 9.42
CA ALA A 419 -4.00 -22.86 10.65
C ALA A 419 -3.18 -23.12 11.91
N GLU A 420 -2.36 -24.18 11.93
CA GLU A 420 -1.38 -24.40 13.00
C GLU A 420 -0.43 -23.20 13.15
N LEU A 421 0.11 -22.70 12.04
CA LEU A 421 1.00 -21.54 12.04
C LEU A 421 0.28 -20.27 12.52
N ILE A 422 -0.97 -20.05 12.09
CA ILE A 422 -1.80 -18.92 12.54
C ILE A 422 -1.98 -18.94 14.06
N SER A 423 -2.35 -20.11 14.61
CA SER A 423 -2.57 -20.30 16.03
C SER A 423 -1.27 -20.16 16.83
N GLN A 424 -0.23 -20.89 16.46
CA GLN A 424 1.04 -20.94 17.19
C GLN A 424 1.82 -19.63 17.16
N LYS A 425 1.71 -18.85 16.08
CA LYS A 425 2.47 -17.61 15.89
C LYS A 425 1.62 -16.35 16.08
N GLY A 426 0.35 -16.50 16.46
CA GLY A 426 -0.54 -15.37 16.72
C GLY A 426 -0.72 -14.46 15.50
N VAL A 427 -0.83 -15.04 14.30
CA VAL A 427 -1.04 -14.26 13.06
C VAL A 427 -2.32 -13.45 13.15
N ASN A 428 -2.29 -12.19 12.74
CA ASN A 428 -3.44 -11.29 12.79
C ASN A 428 -4.08 -11.07 11.43
N VAL A 429 -3.32 -11.23 10.33
CA VAL A 429 -3.83 -11.01 8.98
C VAL A 429 -3.61 -12.22 8.09
N LEU A 430 -4.73 -12.69 7.53
CA LEU A 430 -4.78 -13.73 6.51
C LEU A 430 -5.14 -13.10 5.16
N LEU A 431 -4.34 -13.41 4.14
CA LEU A 431 -4.59 -13.02 2.76
C LEU A 431 -4.92 -14.29 1.99
N ALA A 432 -6.12 -14.37 1.41
CA ALA A 432 -6.57 -15.60 0.79
C ALA A 432 -7.56 -15.31 -0.33
N THR A 433 -7.36 -15.94 -1.48
CA THR A 433 -8.40 -15.94 -2.52
C THR A 433 -9.65 -16.67 -2.03
N PRO A 434 -10.83 -16.43 -2.64
CA PRO A 434 -12.03 -17.22 -2.35
C PRO A 434 -11.79 -18.73 -2.44
N THR A 435 -10.93 -19.18 -3.36
CA THR A 435 -10.54 -20.59 -3.49
C THR A 435 -9.77 -21.10 -2.28
N PHE A 436 -8.80 -20.33 -1.77
CA PHE A 436 -8.03 -20.73 -0.60
C PHE A 436 -8.90 -20.73 0.67
N LEU A 437 -9.78 -19.73 0.84
CA LEU A 437 -10.70 -19.66 1.97
C LEU A 437 -11.62 -20.86 2.09
N ARG A 438 -12.09 -21.43 0.97
CA ARG A 438 -12.87 -22.67 1.00
C ARG A 438 -12.13 -23.82 1.67
N GLY A 439 -10.80 -23.86 1.58
CA GLY A 439 -9.99 -24.86 2.27
C GLY A 439 -9.96 -24.66 3.79
N TYR A 440 -9.99 -23.41 4.27
CA TYR A 440 -10.08 -23.10 5.69
C TYR A 440 -11.46 -23.46 6.23
N MET A 441 -12.52 -22.96 5.60
CA MET A 441 -13.91 -23.19 6.03
C MET A 441 -14.30 -24.67 6.13
N LYS A 442 -13.64 -25.55 5.37
CA LYS A 442 -13.93 -26.99 5.35
C LYS A 442 -13.08 -27.84 6.29
N ARG A 443 -11.92 -27.36 6.73
CA ARG A 443 -10.86 -28.24 7.29
C ARG A 443 -10.20 -27.68 8.56
N VAL A 444 -10.59 -26.51 9.01
CA VAL A 444 -9.94 -25.78 10.10
C VAL A 444 -11.00 -25.37 11.12
N GLU A 445 -10.70 -25.62 12.39
CA GLU A 445 -11.59 -25.26 13.49
C GLU A 445 -11.47 -23.75 13.82
N PRO A 446 -12.57 -23.07 14.21
CA PRO A 446 -12.56 -21.64 14.53
C PRO A 446 -11.51 -21.23 15.57
N GLU A 447 -11.22 -22.08 16.54
CA GLU A 447 -10.25 -21.84 17.62
C GLU A 447 -8.83 -21.64 17.08
N GLN A 448 -8.48 -22.32 15.98
CA GLN A 448 -7.16 -22.19 15.34
C GLN A 448 -7.00 -20.83 14.64
N LEU A 449 -8.10 -20.13 14.39
CA LEU A 449 -8.13 -18.84 13.68
C LEU A 449 -8.39 -17.66 14.61
N ARG A 450 -8.50 -17.89 15.93
CA ARG A 450 -8.88 -16.87 16.93
C ARG A 450 -7.97 -15.64 16.97
N SER A 451 -6.70 -15.78 16.58
CA SER A 451 -5.74 -14.67 16.52
C SER A 451 -5.96 -13.71 15.35
N LEU A 452 -6.70 -14.14 14.31
CA LEU A 452 -6.98 -13.32 13.14
C LEU A 452 -7.90 -12.15 13.50
N GLN A 453 -7.48 -10.96 13.08
CA GLN A 453 -8.24 -9.72 13.18
C GLN A 453 -8.80 -9.30 11.82
N LEU A 454 -8.12 -9.71 10.72
CA LEU A 454 -8.53 -9.37 9.38
C LEU A 454 -8.27 -10.52 8.40
N VAL A 455 -9.24 -10.73 7.52
CA VAL A 455 -9.13 -11.58 6.33
C VAL A 455 -9.33 -10.70 5.10
N VAL A 456 -8.39 -10.74 4.16
CA VAL A 456 -8.46 -9.97 2.91
C VAL A 456 -8.57 -10.94 1.74
N THR A 457 -9.56 -10.71 0.87
CA THR A 457 -9.94 -11.61 -0.23
C THR A 457 -9.90 -10.96 -1.60
#